data_AF-A0A4C2EG79-F1
#
_entry.id   AF-A0A4C2EG79-F1
#
_cell.length_a   1.000
_cell.length_b   1.000
_cell.length_c   1.000
_cell.angle_alpha   90.00
_cell.angle_beta   90.00
_cell.angle_gamma   90.00
#
_symmetry.space_group_name_H-M   'P 1'
#
loop_
_entity.id
_entity.type
_entity.pdbx_description
1 polymer ?
#
loop_
_entity_poly.entity_id
_entity_poly.type
_entity_poly.pdbx_seq_one_letter_code
_entity_poly.pdbx_strand_id
1 'polypeptide(L)'
;MANDTDAEHEDAQQDADAGADDATGDDHPTEREREFAQMQRRLNEREMGLDQRGAELDRREENLDAREEELDRRETELDEREYQLDEREAALDDRETTLDEREAELTEYDARLSERATELDEHEETLNTYLSGQMEDVEESVTETMYDALDRYETDQSGGRFGPTGTMLVGLTGVALVVAGIGFGALASAGTVSVGAGGTTANLAIAAVVAIVGLALNLGTVAGKI
;
A
#
# COMPACT_ATOMS: atom_id res chain seq x y z
N MET A 1 -119.78 38.19 3.14
CA MET A 1 -120.86 38.96 2.48
C MET A 1 -121.63 39.69 3.57
N ALA A 2 -121.75 41.00 3.40
CA ALA A 2 -122.48 42.00 4.19
C ALA A 2 -121.93 42.30 5.60
N ASN A 3 -121.28 43.46 5.80
CA ASN A 3 -121.83 44.84 5.95
C ASN A 3 -122.50 45.02 7.32
N ASP A 4 -121.90 45.84 8.18
CA ASP A 4 -122.29 47.25 8.44
C ASP A 4 -123.41 47.25 9.52
N THR A 5 -123.49 48.11 10.51
CA THR A 5 -122.92 49.43 10.77
C THR A 5 -123.30 49.80 12.22
N ASP A 6 -122.79 50.95 12.66
CA ASP A 6 -123.35 51.83 13.69
C ASP A 6 -122.89 51.62 15.13
N ALA A 7 -122.05 52.55 15.59
CA ALA A 7 -122.59 53.67 16.36
C ALA A 7 -121.63 54.87 16.31
N GLU A 8 -122.09 55.95 15.69
CA GLU A 8 -121.56 57.31 15.88
C GLU A 8 -122.04 57.88 17.23
N HIS A 9 -121.18 58.68 17.86
CA HIS A 9 -121.40 59.79 18.82
C HIS A 9 -120.02 60.01 19.51
N GLU A 10 -119.47 61.19 19.77
CA GLU A 10 -119.88 62.58 19.63
C GLU A 10 -118.61 63.42 19.88
N ASP A 11 -118.54 64.56 19.19
CA ASP A 11 -117.88 65.83 19.52
C ASP A 11 -116.91 65.92 20.73
N ALA A 12 -115.71 66.44 20.47
CA ALA A 12 -115.29 67.74 21.02
C ALA A 12 -113.87 68.13 20.53
N GLN A 13 -113.82 69.20 19.73
CA GLN A 13 -112.64 70.03 19.57
C GLN A 13 -112.35 70.77 20.90
N GLN A 14 -111.11 70.70 21.39
CA GLN A 14 -110.55 71.74 22.26
C GLN A 14 -109.02 71.81 22.07
N ASP A 15 -108.59 72.97 21.59
CA ASP A 15 -107.21 73.37 21.35
C ASP A 15 -106.43 73.65 22.65
N ALA A 16 -105.09 73.56 22.50
CA ALA A 16 -104.01 74.14 23.31
C ALA A 16 -103.43 73.33 24.48
N ASP A 17 -102.18 72.86 24.32
CA ASP A 17 -100.98 73.28 25.09
C ASP A 17 -99.73 72.54 24.53
N ALA A 18 -99.00 73.12 23.57
CA ALA A 18 -97.67 73.74 23.75
C ALA A 18 -96.61 72.88 24.46
N GLY A 19 -95.54 72.52 23.73
CA GLY A 19 -94.29 72.03 24.33
C GLY A 19 -93.67 70.80 23.68
N ALA A 20 -93.54 70.76 22.35
CA ALA A 20 -92.58 69.87 21.70
C ALA A 20 -91.38 70.72 21.29
N ASP A 21 -90.40 70.80 22.20
CA ASP A 21 -89.06 71.34 21.94
C ASP A 21 -88.40 70.52 20.83
N ASP A 22 -88.65 70.90 19.57
CA ASP A 22 -87.82 70.48 18.45
C ASP A 22 -86.58 71.37 18.43
N ALA A 23 -85.68 71.08 19.38
CA ALA A 23 -84.33 71.57 19.38
C ALA A 23 -83.59 70.94 18.19
N THR A 24 -83.76 71.53 17.02
CA THR A 24 -82.77 71.46 15.94
C THR A 24 -81.55 72.26 16.39
N GLY A 25 -80.84 71.70 17.36
CA GLY A 25 -79.50 72.13 17.72
C GLY A 25 -78.62 71.89 16.52
N ASP A 26 -78.23 72.96 15.85
CA ASP A 26 -77.08 72.99 14.95
C ASP A 26 -75.86 72.59 15.81
N ASP A 27 -75.60 71.28 15.89
CA ASP A 27 -74.49 70.69 16.62
C ASP A 27 -73.22 70.89 15.78
N HIS A 28 -72.79 72.14 15.71
CA HIS A 28 -71.53 72.50 15.10
C HIS A 28 -70.43 72.36 16.15
N PRO A 29 -69.53 71.36 16.01
CA PRO A 29 -68.49 71.14 17.01
C PRO A 29 -67.64 72.40 17.14
N THR A 30 -67.37 72.76 18.38
CA THR A 30 -66.55 73.91 18.76
C THR A 30 -65.12 73.72 18.24
N GLU A 31 -64.37 74.82 18.09
CA GLU A 31 -62.96 74.75 17.62
C GLU A 31 -62.11 73.82 18.49
N ARG A 32 -62.33 73.81 19.81
CA ARG A 32 -61.64 72.90 20.75
C ARG A 32 -61.94 71.42 20.50
N GLU A 33 -63.19 71.08 20.18
CA GLU A 33 -63.56 69.68 19.87
C GLU A 33 -62.90 69.23 18.56
N ARG A 34 -62.79 70.12 17.58
CA ARG A 34 -62.07 69.84 16.33
C ARG A 34 -60.57 69.65 16.56
N GLU A 35 -59.96 70.48 17.40
CA GLU A 35 -58.54 70.34 17.79
C GLU A 35 -58.29 69.03 18.54
N PHE A 36 -59.16 68.68 19.50
CA PHE A 36 -59.06 67.41 20.24
C PHE A 36 -59.20 66.21 19.30
N ALA A 37 -60.18 66.23 18.39
CA ALA A 37 -60.36 65.18 17.39
C ALA A 37 -59.18 65.07 16.41
N GLN A 38 -58.50 66.19 16.08
CA GLN A 38 -57.26 66.14 15.31
C GLN A 38 -56.09 65.54 16.11
N MET A 39 -55.95 65.93 17.38
CA MET A 39 -54.91 65.41 18.27
C MET A 39 -55.07 63.91 18.46
N GLN A 40 -56.30 63.43 18.70
CA GLN A 40 -56.59 62.01 18.85
C GLN A 40 -56.30 61.22 17.57
N ARG A 41 -56.63 61.77 16.39
CA ARG A 41 -56.23 61.17 15.11
C ARG A 41 -54.73 61.05 14.96
N ARG A 42 -53.98 62.11 15.26
CA ARG A 42 -52.50 62.07 15.23
C ARG A 42 -51.90 61.07 16.21
N LEU A 43 -52.50 60.91 17.39
CA LEU A 43 -52.07 59.91 18.36
C LEU A 43 -52.30 58.49 17.84
N ASN A 44 -53.50 58.20 17.31
CA ASN A 44 -53.79 56.89 16.70
C ASN A 44 -52.87 56.59 15.51
N GLU A 45 -52.59 57.57 14.66
CA GLU A 45 -51.63 57.41 13.54
C GLU A 45 -50.22 57.08 14.05
N ARG A 46 -49.78 57.74 15.13
CA ARG A 46 -48.49 57.46 15.77
C ARG A 46 -48.45 56.08 16.41
N GLU A 47 -49.51 55.68 17.10
CA GLU A 47 -49.65 54.36 17.72
C GLU A 47 -49.55 53.26 16.67
N MET A 48 -50.34 53.34 15.59
CA MET A 48 -50.25 52.41 14.46
C MET A 48 -48.85 52.37 13.83
N GLY A 49 -48.19 53.54 13.71
CA GLY A 49 -46.82 53.61 13.21
C GLY A 49 -45.77 52.98 14.15
N LEU A 50 -45.99 53.04 15.46
CA LEU A 50 -45.14 52.37 16.44
C LEU A 50 -45.36 50.87 16.43
N ASP A 51 -46.61 50.41 16.35
CA ASP A 51 -46.96 48.99 16.25
C ASP A 51 -46.34 48.35 15.00
N GLN A 52 -46.40 49.05 13.86
CA GLN A 52 -45.78 48.58 12.62
C GLN A 52 -44.26 48.45 12.75
N ARG A 53 -43.60 49.40 13.42
CA ARG A 53 -42.16 49.34 13.70
C ARG A 53 -41.81 48.23 14.68
N GLY A 54 -42.64 48.01 15.70
CA GLY A 54 -42.48 46.88 16.63
C GLY A 54 -42.48 45.56 15.88
N ALA A 55 -43.51 45.32 15.05
CA ALA A 55 -43.59 44.11 14.24
C ALA A 55 -42.46 43.96 13.21
N GLU A 56 -41.86 45.05 12.73
CA GLU A 56 -40.67 45.00 11.87
C GLU A 56 -39.41 44.62 12.65
N LEU A 57 -39.25 45.16 13.87
CA LEU A 57 -38.14 44.81 14.75
C LEU A 57 -38.20 43.35 15.20
N ASP A 58 -39.38 42.86 15.58
CA ASP A 58 -39.57 41.46 15.99
C ASP A 58 -39.14 40.49 14.88
N ARG A 59 -39.56 40.75 13.62
CA ARG A 59 -39.11 39.94 12.47
C ARG A 59 -37.61 40.00 12.23
N ARG A 60 -37.00 41.14 12.54
CA ARG A 60 -35.56 41.33 12.36
C ARG A 60 -34.77 40.60 13.43
N GLU A 61 -35.28 40.57 14.66
CA GLU A 61 -34.75 39.78 15.77
C GLU A 61 -34.81 38.28 15.42
N GLU A 62 -35.98 37.77 15.01
CA GLU A 62 -36.12 36.37 14.56
C GLU A 62 -35.14 36.00 13.42
N ASN A 63 -34.89 36.93 12.48
CA ASN A 63 -33.94 36.70 11.40
C ASN A 63 -32.49 36.67 11.88
N LEU A 64 -32.14 37.50 12.87
CA LEU A 64 -30.80 37.53 13.45
C LEU A 64 -30.55 36.25 14.25
N ASP A 65 -31.51 35.82 15.06
CA ASP A 65 -31.42 34.58 15.85
C ASP A 65 -31.20 33.37 14.93
N ALA A 66 -31.98 33.26 13.85
CA ALA A 66 -31.82 32.17 12.88
C ALA A 66 -30.43 32.18 12.22
N ARG A 67 -29.83 33.36 12.05
CA ARG A 67 -28.52 33.52 11.42
C ARG A 67 -27.38 33.25 12.41
N GLU A 68 -27.57 33.57 13.68
CA GLU A 68 -26.66 33.18 14.77
C GLU A 68 -26.60 31.65 14.87
N GLU A 69 -27.76 30.96 14.90
CA GLU A 69 -27.78 29.50 14.90
C GLU A 69 -27.12 28.88 13.65
N GLU A 70 -27.24 29.52 12.48
CA GLU A 70 -26.55 29.06 11.27
C GLU A 70 -25.02 29.21 11.39
N LEU A 71 -24.55 30.29 12.00
CA LEU A 71 -23.13 30.52 12.22
C LEU A 71 -22.56 29.52 13.24
N ASP A 72 -23.25 29.26 14.34
CA ASP A 72 -22.83 28.28 15.36
C ASP A 72 -22.68 26.87 14.76
N ARG A 73 -23.60 26.46 13.88
CA ARG A 73 -23.50 25.18 13.16
C ARG A 73 -22.28 25.15 12.25
N ARG A 74 -22.00 26.25 11.53
CA ARG A 74 -20.83 26.35 10.65
C ARG A 74 -19.52 26.35 11.42
N GLU A 75 -19.47 27.01 12.58
CA GLU A 75 -18.31 26.97 13.46
C GLU A 75 -18.02 25.54 13.91
N THR A 76 -19.04 24.82 14.39
CA THR A 76 -18.91 23.40 14.77
C THR A 76 -18.43 22.52 13.61
N GLU A 77 -18.96 22.73 12.40
CA GLU A 77 -18.50 22.00 11.19
C GLU A 77 -17.06 22.32 10.81
N LEU A 78 -16.60 23.56 11.03
CA LEU A 78 -15.21 23.95 10.77
C LEU A 78 -14.27 23.34 11.79
N ASP A 79 -14.61 23.35 13.07
CA ASP A 79 -13.83 22.71 14.13
C ASP A 79 -13.64 21.21 13.87
N GLU A 80 -14.70 20.51 13.42
CA GLU A 80 -14.60 19.08 13.08
C GLU A 80 -13.69 18.85 11.87
N ARG A 81 -13.71 19.75 10.88
CA ARG A 81 -12.81 19.67 9.72
C ARG A 81 -11.37 19.95 10.09
N GLU A 82 -11.12 20.89 10.99
CA GLU A 82 -9.78 21.18 11.51
C GLU A 82 -9.21 19.94 12.20
N TYR A 83 -9.96 19.32 13.11
CA TYR A 83 -9.54 18.08 13.77
C TYR A 83 -9.22 16.94 12.77
N GLN A 84 -10.05 16.77 11.73
CA GLN A 84 -9.79 15.78 10.68
C GLN A 84 -8.55 16.09 9.84
N LEU A 85 -8.21 17.37 9.65
CA LEU A 85 -7.00 17.77 8.95
C LEU A 85 -5.77 17.47 9.81
N ASP A 86 -5.81 17.79 11.09
CA ASP A 86 -4.73 17.49 12.04
C ASP A 86 -4.43 15.99 12.11
N GLU A 87 -5.47 15.14 12.16
CA GLU A 87 -5.30 13.68 12.15
C GLU A 87 -4.65 13.19 10.84
N ARG A 88 -5.01 13.79 9.70
CA ARG A 88 -4.41 13.45 8.40
C ARG A 88 -2.96 13.90 8.30
N GLU A 89 -2.62 15.07 8.85
CA GLU A 89 -1.25 15.58 8.89
C GLU A 89 -0.37 14.65 9.71
N ALA A 90 -0.79 14.28 10.93
CA ALA A 90 -0.08 13.32 11.76
C ALA A 90 0.11 11.96 11.07
N ALA A 91 -0.91 11.45 10.38
CA ALA A 91 -0.80 10.19 9.64
C ALA A 91 0.14 10.27 8.42
N LEU A 92 0.30 11.45 7.82
CA LEU A 92 1.26 11.67 6.74
C LEU A 92 2.70 11.72 7.28
N ASP A 93 2.92 12.41 8.40
CA ASP A 93 4.24 12.48 9.06
C ASP A 93 4.75 11.09 9.48
N ASP A 94 3.88 10.26 10.06
CA ASP A 94 4.20 8.86 10.41
C ASP A 94 4.58 8.04 9.17
N ARG A 95 3.91 8.31 8.05
CA ARG A 95 4.16 7.62 6.78
C ARG A 95 5.46 8.07 6.12
N GLU A 96 5.78 9.35 6.21
CA GLU A 96 7.06 9.91 5.77
C GLU A 96 8.20 9.26 6.56
N THR A 97 8.10 9.25 7.89
CA THR A 97 9.09 8.59 8.77
C THR A 97 9.29 7.10 8.40
N THR A 98 8.20 6.38 8.16
CA THR A 98 8.27 4.96 7.74
C THR A 98 8.94 4.79 6.38
N LEU A 99 8.76 5.73 5.45
CA LEU A 99 9.40 5.68 4.14
C LEU A 99 10.90 5.97 4.24
N ASP A 100 11.30 6.94 5.05
CA ASP A 100 12.70 7.25 5.32
C ASP A 100 13.45 6.05 5.91
N GLU A 101 12.84 5.36 6.87
CA GLU A 101 13.40 4.12 7.45
C GLU A 101 13.61 3.04 6.38
N ARG A 102 12.62 2.83 5.50
CA ARG A 102 12.73 1.86 4.39
C ARG A 102 13.78 2.24 3.37
N GLU A 103 13.93 3.52 3.07
CA GLU A 103 14.97 4.01 2.16
C GLU A 103 16.36 3.75 2.73
N ALA A 104 16.54 3.97 4.04
CA ALA A 104 17.78 3.64 4.75
C ALA A 104 18.07 2.13 4.72
N GLU A 105 17.08 1.28 5.00
CA GLU A 105 17.22 -0.18 4.92
C GLU A 105 17.61 -0.65 3.50
N LEU A 106 16.97 -0.09 2.46
CA LEU A 106 17.30 -0.41 1.08
C LEU A 106 18.72 0.02 0.71
N THR A 107 19.17 1.16 1.20
CA THR A 107 20.54 1.65 1.00
C THR A 107 21.56 0.71 1.66
N GLU A 108 21.30 0.23 2.88
CA GLU A 108 22.18 -0.75 3.53
C GLU A 108 22.20 -2.09 2.77
N TYR A 109 21.04 -2.54 2.29
CA TYR A 109 20.93 -3.77 1.53
C TYR A 109 21.71 -3.69 0.20
N ASP A 110 21.62 -2.57 -0.51
CA ASP A 110 22.36 -2.34 -1.76
C ASP A 110 23.88 -2.32 -1.53
N ALA A 111 24.34 -1.69 -0.43
CA ALA A 111 25.75 -1.71 -0.04
C ALA A 111 26.24 -3.14 0.25
N ARG A 112 25.44 -3.94 0.96
CA ARG A 112 25.76 -5.35 1.24
C ARG A 112 25.81 -6.21 -0.01
N LEU A 113 24.89 -5.99 -0.96
CA LEU A 113 24.92 -6.67 -2.25
C LEU A 113 26.16 -6.31 -3.06
N SER A 114 26.55 -5.02 -3.04
CA SER A 114 27.76 -4.56 -3.71
C SER A 114 29.02 -5.21 -3.13
N GLU A 115 29.13 -5.29 -1.79
CA GLU A 115 30.23 -6.00 -1.12
C GLU A 115 30.27 -7.48 -1.50
N ARG A 116 29.11 -8.14 -1.51
CA ARG A 116 29.00 -9.56 -1.88
C ARG A 116 29.40 -9.80 -3.35
N ALA A 117 29.09 -8.87 -4.25
CA ALA A 117 29.50 -8.95 -5.65
C ALA A 117 31.03 -8.85 -5.77
N THR A 118 31.65 -7.90 -5.06
CA THR A 118 33.12 -7.79 -5.03
C THR A 118 33.78 -9.04 -4.46
N GLU A 119 33.26 -9.62 -3.37
CA GLU A 119 33.78 -10.87 -2.80
C GLU A 119 33.69 -12.05 -3.79
N LEU A 120 32.61 -12.12 -4.57
CA LEU A 120 32.44 -13.14 -5.61
C LEU A 120 33.42 -12.96 -6.76
N ASP A 121 33.66 -11.73 -7.20
CA ASP A 121 34.64 -11.42 -8.24
C ASP A 121 36.06 -11.83 -7.79
N GLU A 122 36.44 -11.52 -6.54
CA GLU A 122 37.73 -11.92 -5.95
C GLU A 122 37.86 -13.46 -5.85
N HIS A 123 36.78 -14.15 -5.47
CA HIS A 123 36.76 -15.60 -5.39
C HIS A 123 36.87 -16.25 -6.78
N GLU A 124 36.24 -15.66 -7.80
CA GLU A 124 36.36 -16.11 -9.18
C GLU A 124 37.80 -15.95 -9.70
N GLU A 125 38.43 -14.80 -9.46
CA GLU A 125 39.84 -14.56 -9.82
C GLU A 125 40.78 -15.55 -9.13
N THR A 126 40.55 -15.81 -7.84
CA THR A 126 41.34 -16.79 -7.06
C THR A 126 41.18 -18.20 -7.61
N LEU A 127 39.95 -18.63 -7.91
CA LEU A 127 39.70 -19.93 -8.53
C LEU A 127 40.36 -20.05 -9.91
N ASN A 128 40.27 -19.01 -10.73
CA ASN A 128 40.87 -19.00 -12.06
C ASN A 128 42.40 -19.12 -11.98
N THR A 129 43.03 -18.38 -11.05
CA THR A 129 44.47 -18.47 -10.78
C THR A 129 44.89 -19.87 -10.34
N TYR A 130 44.14 -20.46 -9.40
CA TYR A 130 44.43 -21.81 -8.91
C TYR A 130 44.25 -22.88 -10.01
N LEU A 131 43.17 -22.80 -10.79
CA LEU A 131 42.89 -23.73 -11.89
C LEU A 131 43.90 -23.60 -13.01
N SER A 132 44.31 -22.38 -13.36
CA SER A 132 45.35 -22.15 -14.36
C SER A 132 46.69 -22.75 -13.93
N GLY A 133 47.09 -22.56 -12.66
CA GLY A 133 48.33 -23.14 -12.14
C GLY A 133 48.29 -24.67 -12.12
N GLN A 134 47.18 -25.28 -11.68
CA GLN A 134 47.04 -26.74 -11.73
C GLN A 134 47.06 -27.29 -13.16
N MET A 135 46.49 -26.56 -14.13
CA MET A 135 46.48 -26.99 -15.52
C MET A 135 47.90 -26.96 -16.12
N GLU A 136 48.71 -25.96 -15.76
CA GLU A 136 50.12 -25.86 -16.16
C GLU A 136 50.95 -27.04 -15.62
N ASP A 137 50.83 -27.34 -14.31
CA ASP A 137 51.51 -28.49 -13.69
C ASP A 137 51.06 -29.83 -14.32
N VAL A 138 49.77 -29.98 -14.61
CA VAL A 138 49.23 -31.17 -15.27
C VAL A 138 49.77 -31.29 -16.70
N GLU A 139 49.78 -30.20 -17.46
CA GLU A 139 50.31 -30.16 -18.83
C GLU A 139 51.81 -30.51 -18.86
N GLU A 140 52.60 -29.97 -17.94
CA GLU A 140 54.01 -30.30 -17.79
C GLU A 140 54.20 -31.80 -17.48
N SER A 141 53.49 -32.34 -16.50
CA SER A 141 53.59 -33.75 -16.13
C SER A 141 53.16 -34.71 -17.25
N VAL A 142 52.11 -34.35 -18.00
CA VAL A 142 51.62 -35.13 -19.15
C VAL A 142 52.65 -35.08 -20.27
N THR A 143 53.21 -33.91 -20.55
CA THR A 143 54.23 -33.71 -21.58
C THR A 143 55.51 -34.48 -21.24
N GLU A 144 55.99 -34.39 -19.99
CA GLU A 144 57.15 -35.14 -19.50
C GLU A 144 56.93 -36.65 -19.58
N THR A 145 55.78 -37.14 -19.10
CA THR A 145 55.44 -38.57 -19.20
C THR A 145 55.35 -39.02 -20.66
N MET A 146 54.84 -38.17 -21.56
CA MET A 146 54.78 -38.46 -22.99
C MET A 146 56.17 -38.52 -23.62
N TYR A 147 57.07 -37.59 -23.28
CA TYR A 147 58.46 -37.62 -23.73
C TYR A 147 59.21 -38.82 -23.16
N ASP A 148 59.07 -39.15 -21.87
CA ASP A 148 59.69 -40.34 -21.26
C ASP A 148 59.12 -41.64 -21.85
N ALA A 149 57.82 -41.70 -22.15
CA ALA A 149 57.21 -42.84 -22.82
C ALA A 149 57.72 -43.01 -24.26
N LEU A 150 57.93 -41.91 -24.99
CA LEU A 150 58.48 -41.93 -26.34
C LEU A 150 59.98 -42.29 -26.34
N ASP A 151 60.77 -41.73 -25.41
CA ASP A 151 62.20 -42.03 -25.25
C ASP A 151 62.41 -43.47 -24.77
N ARG A 152 61.59 -43.97 -23.85
CA ARG A 152 61.56 -45.37 -23.42
C ARG A 152 61.14 -46.31 -24.56
N TYR A 153 60.27 -45.87 -25.46
CA TYR A 153 59.91 -46.64 -26.66
C TYR A 153 61.06 -46.71 -27.68
N GLU A 154 61.90 -45.67 -27.75
CA GLU A 154 63.05 -45.63 -28.65
C GLU A 154 64.29 -46.36 -28.07
N THR A 155 64.48 -46.31 -26.75
CA THR A 155 65.57 -47.02 -26.05
C THR A 155 65.31 -48.51 -25.83
N ASP A 156 64.06 -48.97 -25.75
CA ASP A 156 63.71 -50.37 -25.49
C ASP A 156 63.46 -51.21 -26.76
N GLN A 157 64.19 -50.90 -27.85
CA GLN A 157 64.31 -51.81 -29.00
C GLN A 157 65.24 -53.01 -28.71
N SER A 158 65.65 -53.21 -27.44
CA SER A 158 66.52 -54.30 -27.02
C SER A 158 66.01 -55.08 -25.81
N GLY A 159 64.88 -55.79 -25.98
CA GLY A 159 64.71 -57.12 -25.35
C GLY A 159 63.65 -57.30 -24.24
N GLY A 160 62.47 -56.71 -24.36
CA GLY A 160 61.32 -56.98 -23.48
C GLY A 160 60.33 -58.03 -24.02
N ARG A 161 59.85 -58.93 -23.14
CA ARG A 161 58.97 -60.11 -23.42
C ARG A 161 57.59 -59.81 -24.06
N PHE A 162 57.21 -58.55 -24.27
CA PHE A 162 55.93 -58.19 -24.86
C PHE A 162 56.17 -57.33 -26.11
N GLY A 163 55.71 -57.82 -27.27
CA GLY A 163 55.93 -57.18 -28.56
C GLY A 163 55.30 -55.78 -28.66
N PRO A 164 55.59 -55.06 -29.77
CA PRO A 164 55.33 -53.62 -29.93
C PRO A 164 53.85 -53.21 -29.76
N THR A 165 52.90 -54.12 -29.95
CA THR A 165 51.46 -53.87 -29.74
C THR A 165 51.04 -53.90 -28.27
N GLY A 166 51.75 -54.64 -27.42
CA GLY A 166 51.42 -54.79 -26.00
C GLY A 166 51.76 -53.56 -25.17
N THR A 167 52.88 -52.91 -25.48
CA THR A 167 53.32 -51.70 -24.78
C THR A 167 52.46 -50.48 -25.15
N MET A 168 52.07 -50.34 -26.43
CA MET A 168 51.11 -49.30 -26.87
C MET A 168 49.76 -49.41 -26.16
N LEU A 169 49.22 -50.63 -26.04
CA LEU A 169 47.93 -50.86 -25.38
C LEU A 169 47.97 -50.45 -23.89
N VAL A 170 49.04 -50.80 -23.17
CA VAL A 170 49.17 -50.45 -21.75
C VAL A 170 49.33 -48.94 -21.57
N GLY A 171 50.13 -48.28 -22.43
CA GLY A 171 50.30 -46.82 -22.39
C GLY A 171 48.99 -46.05 -22.64
N LEU A 172 48.25 -46.39 -23.71
CA LEU A 172 46.96 -45.76 -24.00
C LEU A 172 45.91 -46.00 -22.92
N THR A 173 45.90 -47.21 -22.35
CA THR A 173 44.97 -47.55 -21.26
C THR A 173 45.30 -46.78 -19.98
N GLY A 174 46.59 -46.55 -19.71
CA GLY A 174 47.05 -45.72 -18.60
C GLY A 174 46.61 -44.26 -18.74
N VAL A 175 46.83 -43.65 -19.91
CA VAL A 175 46.40 -42.26 -20.19
C VAL A 175 44.88 -42.13 -20.12
N ALA A 176 44.13 -43.09 -20.68
CA ALA A 176 42.67 -43.08 -20.61
C ALA A 176 42.13 -43.14 -19.17
N LEU A 177 42.80 -43.86 -18.27
CA LEU A 177 42.44 -43.94 -16.86
C LEU A 177 42.74 -42.64 -16.09
N VAL A 178 43.84 -41.96 -16.40
CA VAL A 178 44.17 -40.65 -15.79
C VAL A 178 43.14 -39.60 -16.20
N VAL A 179 42.79 -39.52 -17.49
CA VAL A 179 41.77 -38.59 -18.00
C VAL A 179 40.39 -38.89 -17.39
N ALA A 180 40.01 -40.17 -17.29
CA ALA A 180 38.75 -40.56 -16.65
C ALA A 180 38.72 -40.24 -15.14
N GLY A 181 39.86 -40.34 -14.45
CA GLY A 181 39.99 -39.98 -13.04
C GLY A 181 39.82 -38.49 -12.77
N ILE A 182 40.46 -37.64 -13.58
CA ILE A 182 40.33 -36.17 -13.47
C ILE A 182 38.89 -35.73 -13.78
N GLY A 183 38.26 -36.32 -14.81
CA GLY A 183 36.87 -36.02 -15.17
C GLY A 183 35.85 -36.41 -14.09
N PHE A 184 36.06 -37.52 -13.37
CA PHE A 184 35.17 -37.94 -12.28
C PHE A 184 35.39 -37.12 -10.99
N GLY A 185 36.63 -36.69 -10.72
CA GLY A 185 36.97 -35.82 -9.58
C GLY A 185 36.30 -34.45 -9.65
N ALA A 186 36.33 -33.80 -10.83
CA ALA A 186 35.69 -32.50 -11.05
C ALA A 186 34.16 -32.56 -10.97
N LEU A 187 33.56 -33.69 -11.35
CA LEU A 187 32.11 -33.89 -11.36
C LEU A 187 31.57 -34.21 -9.96
N ALA A 188 32.39 -34.80 -9.08
CA ALA A 188 32.06 -35.02 -7.68
C ALA A 188 32.17 -33.73 -6.83
N SER A 189 33.09 -32.81 -7.16
CA SER A 189 33.26 -31.54 -6.43
C SER A 189 32.27 -30.44 -6.86
N ALA A 190 31.74 -30.51 -8.08
CA ALA A 190 30.76 -29.54 -8.59
C ALA A 190 29.30 -29.81 -8.13
N GLY A 191 29.03 -30.91 -7.41
CA GLY A 191 27.69 -31.23 -6.89
C GLY A 191 26.63 -31.56 -7.95
N THR A 192 27.03 -31.89 -9.19
CA THR A 192 26.13 -31.98 -10.35
C THR A 192 25.62 -33.38 -10.69
N VAL A 193 25.82 -34.41 -9.84
CA VAL A 193 25.21 -35.73 -10.05
C VAL A 193 23.92 -35.87 -9.24
N SER A 194 22.79 -35.51 -9.87
CA SER A 194 21.47 -35.87 -9.40
C SER A 194 21.10 -37.28 -9.89
N VAL A 195 21.56 -38.32 -9.19
CA VAL A 195 21.01 -39.68 -9.36
C VAL A 195 19.90 -39.87 -8.33
N GLY A 196 18.70 -40.13 -8.82
CA GLY A 196 17.44 -40.04 -8.09
C GLY A 196 17.34 -40.91 -6.83
N ALA A 197 16.73 -40.30 -5.82
CA ALA A 197 15.93 -40.88 -4.74
C ALA A 197 16.44 -42.17 -4.06
N GLY A 198 17.21 -41.99 -2.97
CA GLY A 198 17.34 -43.02 -1.94
C GLY A 198 18.52 -42.83 -1.00
N GLY A 199 18.39 -41.98 0.02
CA GLY A 199 19.15 -41.98 1.28
C GLY A 199 20.69 -41.92 1.23
N THR A 200 21.27 -40.91 1.89
CA THR A 200 22.73 -40.64 2.00
C THR A 200 23.59 -41.85 2.42
N THR A 201 23.00 -42.86 3.07
CA THR A 201 23.69 -44.10 3.48
C THR A 201 23.83 -45.13 2.36
N ALA A 202 22.94 -45.15 1.36
CA ALA A 202 23.00 -46.11 0.25
C ALA A 202 24.08 -45.73 -0.77
N ASN A 203 24.30 -44.42 -0.98
CA ASN A 203 25.33 -43.92 -1.89
C ASN A 203 26.74 -44.13 -1.36
N LEU A 204 26.96 -43.97 -0.05
CA LEU A 204 28.22 -44.35 0.59
C LEU A 204 28.47 -45.86 0.51
N ALA A 205 27.41 -46.67 0.65
CA ALA A 205 27.51 -48.12 0.56
C ALA A 205 27.87 -48.60 -0.86
N ILE A 206 27.31 -47.99 -1.90
CA ILE A 206 27.64 -48.32 -3.30
C ILE A 206 29.06 -47.87 -3.64
N ALA A 207 29.47 -46.67 -3.22
CA ALA A 207 30.84 -46.19 -3.40
C ALA A 207 31.86 -47.08 -2.66
N ALA A 208 31.53 -47.53 -1.44
CA ALA A 208 32.36 -48.47 -0.69
C ALA A 208 32.44 -49.85 -1.37
N VAL A 209 31.34 -50.37 -1.93
CA VAL A 209 31.33 -51.65 -2.66
C VAL A 209 32.18 -51.57 -3.93
N VAL A 210 32.10 -50.46 -4.68
CA VAL A 210 32.91 -50.27 -5.89
C VAL A 210 34.40 -50.10 -5.54
N ALA A 211 34.73 -49.39 -4.46
CA ALA A 211 36.10 -49.26 -3.97
C ALA A 211 36.68 -50.61 -3.50
N ILE A 212 35.87 -51.44 -2.81
CA ILE A 212 36.27 -52.78 -2.36
C ILE A 212 36.46 -53.73 -3.55
N VAL A 213 35.58 -53.69 -4.55
CA VAL A 213 35.71 -54.51 -5.76
C VAL A 213 36.93 -54.10 -6.59
N GLY A 214 37.20 -52.78 -6.71
CA GLY A 214 38.40 -52.27 -7.36
C GLY A 214 39.69 -52.70 -6.64
N LEU A 215 39.68 -52.68 -5.30
CA LEU A 215 40.82 -53.10 -4.50
C LEU A 215 41.04 -54.63 -4.52
N ALA A 216 39.97 -55.43 -4.57
CA ALA A 216 40.05 -56.89 -4.69
C ALA A 216 40.57 -57.35 -6.06
N LEU A 217 40.23 -56.63 -7.14
CA LEU A 217 40.75 -56.90 -8.48
C LEU A 217 42.24 -56.50 -8.62
N ASN A 218 42.69 -55.48 -7.86
CA ASN A 218 44.10 -55.09 -7.79
C ASN A 218 44.96 -56.08 -6.95
N LEU A 219 44.38 -56.72 -5.92
CA LEU A 219 45.07 -57.76 -5.13
C LEU A 219 45.07 -59.15 -5.80
N GLY A 220 44.08 -59.45 -6.65
CA GLY A 220 44.02 -60.72 -7.41
C GLY A 220 45.15 -60.90 -8.44
N THR A 221 45.74 -59.81 -8.93
CA THR A 221 46.87 -59.85 -9.87
C THR A 221 48.23 -60.02 -9.17
N VAL A 222 48.33 -59.75 -7.87
CA VAL A 222 49.56 -59.97 -7.08
C VAL A 222 49.59 -61.38 -6.44
N ALA A 223 48.45 -62.01 -6.18
CA ALA A 223 48.39 -63.36 -5.58
C ALA A 223 48.64 -64.53 -6.56
N GLY A 224 48.81 -64.26 -7.86
CA GLY A 224 49.14 -65.28 -8.88
C GLY A 224 50.62 -65.66 -8.98
N LYS A 225 51.46 -65.26 -8.02
CA LYS A 225 52.88 -65.64 -7.93
C LYS A 225 53.26 -66.05 -6.51
N ILE A 226 52.80 -67.22 -6.10
CA ILE A 226 53.63 -68.23 -5.41
C ILE A 226 53.42 -69.54 -6.16
#